data_AF-A0A497BX60-F1
#
_entry.id   AF-A0A497BX60-F1
#
_cell.length_a   1.000
_cell.length_b   1.000
_cell.length_c   1.000
_cell.angle_alpha   90.00
_cell.angle_beta   90.00
_cell.angle_gamma   90.00
#
_symmetry.space_group_name_H-M   'P 1'
#
loop_
_entity.id
_entity.type
_entity.pdbx_description
1 polymer ?
#
loop_
_entity_poly.entity_id
_entity_poly.type
_entity_poly.pdbx_seq_one_letter_code
_entity_poly.pdbx_strand_id
1 'polypeptide(L)'
;IWEIDQKGEQDGIHPTQKPCEVFDRPIISHTREGEVVLEPFSGSGTEIISAEKAGRRCFALELSPAFVDVAVRRWQNYTGKTAVLDGDGRMFDVVAEEREPQPQEATA
;
A
#
# COMPACT_ATOMS: atom_id res chain seq x y z
N ILE A 1 -17.37 2.26 20.99
CA ILE A 1 -17.75 1.79 19.64
C ILE A 1 -17.31 2.86 18.66
N TRP A 2 -16.71 2.50 17.52
CA TRP A 2 -16.30 3.44 16.48
C TRP A 2 -17.24 3.31 15.29
N GLU A 3 -17.88 4.41 14.92
CA GLU A 3 -18.68 4.51 13.70
C GLU A 3 -17.77 5.06 12.60
N ILE A 4 -17.53 4.26 11.56
CA ILE A 4 -16.65 4.60 10.43
C ILE A 4 -17.41 4.24 9.15
N ASP A 5 -17.49 5.18 8.20
CA ASP A 5 -18.09 4.93 6.89
C ASP A 5 -17.16 4.07 6.03
N GLN A 6 -17.62 2.89 5.65
CA GLN A 6 -16.84 1.95 4.83
C GLN A 6 -16.77 2.34 3.35
N LYS A 7 -17.72 3.15 2.84
CA LYS A 7 -17.82 3.42 1.40
C LYS A 7 -17.01 4.64 0.95
N GLY A 8 -16.80 5.61 1.84
CA GLY A 8 -16.25 6.93 1.49
C GLY A 8 -14.86 6.92 0.83
N GLU A 9 -14.04 5.89 1.05
CA GLU A 9 -12.68 5.80 0.52
C GLU A 9 -12.46 4.62 -0.45
N GLN A 10 -13.52 4.01 -0.98
CA GLN A 10 -13.37 2.94 -1.97
C GLN A 10 -13.23 3.53 -3.39
N ASP A 11 -12.06 3.30 -4.00
CA ASP A 11 -11.75 3.66 -5.40
C ASP A 11 -12.15 2.54 -6.38
N GLY A 12 -12.66 1.41 -5.87
CA GLY A 12 -13.05 0.23 -6.66
C GLY A 12 -11.88 -0.61 -7.15
N ILE A 13 -10.63 -0.26 -6.82
CA ILE A 13 -9.42 -0.96 -7.28
C ILE A 13 -9.22 -2.27 -6.50
N HIS A 14 -9.69 -2.35 -5.25
CA HIS A 14 -9.62 -3.55 -4.42
C HIS A 14 -10.98 -3.87 -3.78
N PRO A 15 -11.46 -5.13 -3.86
CA PRO A 15 -12.83 -5.50 -3.47
C PRO A 15 -13.14 -5.32 -1.97
N THR A 16 -12.12 -5.29 -1.12
CA THR A 16 -12.27 -5.17 0.34
C THR A 16 -11.40 -4.06 0.95
N GLN A 17 -11.11 -3.01 0.18
CA GLN A 17 -10.36 -1.83 0.67
C GLN A 17 -11.00 -1.27 1.94
N LYS A 18 -10.19 -1.10 2.97
CA LYS A 18 -10.61 -0.48 4.23
C LYS A 18 -10.42 1.03 4.17
N PRO A 19 -11.26 1.82 4.84
CA PRO A 19 -11.01 3.24 5.06
C PRO A 19 -9.76 3.44 5.92
N CYS A 20 -8.98 4.47 5.64
CA CYS A 20 -7.79 4.87 6.40
C CYS A 20 -8.14 5.15 7.86
N GLU A 21 -9.32 5.69 8.14
CA GLU A 21 -9.76 6.00 9.50
C GLU A 21 -9.70 4.78 10.45
N VAL A 22 -9.89 3.56 9.92
CA VAL A 22 -9.76 2.32 10.70
C VAL A 22 -8.35 2.16 11.27
N PHE A 23 -7.32 2.61 10.54
CA PHE A 23 -5.91 2.51 10.91
C PHE A 23 -5.36 3.80 11.53
N ASP A 24 -5.85 4.98 11.13
CA ASP A 24 -5.46 6.27 11.70
C ASP A 24 -5.59 6.26 13.24
N ARG A 25 -6.74 5.79 13.75
CA ARG A 25 -7.04 5.78 15.18
C ARG A 25 -6.05 4.91 15.99
N PRO A 26 -5.82 3.62 15.68
CA PRO A 26 -4.87 2.81 16.43
C PRO A 26 -3.42 3.29 16.26
N ILE A 27 -3.00 3.73 15.07
CA ILE A 27 -1.63 4.24 14.85
C ILE A 27 -1.38 5.44 15.77
N ILE A 28 -2.27 6.43 15.77
CA ILE A 28 -2.11 7.64 16.59
C ILE A 28 -2.13 7.30 18.09
N SER A 29 -2.96 6.33 18.50
CA SER A 29 -3.14 5.99 19.92
C SER A 29 -1.99 5.18 20.52
N HIS A 30 -1.29 4.38 19.71
CA HIS A 30 -0.33 3.37 20.21
C HIS A 30 1.11 3.60 19.75
N THR A 31 1.36 4.63 18.93
CA THR A 31 2.70 4.96 18.44
C THR A 31 2.94 6.46 18.50
N ARG A 32 4.20 6.88 18.43
CA ARG A 32 4.66 8.25 18.24
C ARG A 32 5.11 8.47 16.80
N GLU A 33 5.22 9.74 16.41
CA GLU A 33 5.84 10.11 15.13
C GLU A 33 7.27 9.54 15.04
N GLY A 34 7.64 9.03 13.86
CA GLY A 34 8.93 8.35 13.60
C GLY A 34 9.00 6.88 14.05
N GLU A 35 8.04 6.41 14.87
CA GLU A 35 7.94 5.00 15.23
C GLU A 35 7.44 4.14 14.05
N VAL A 36 7.42 2.83 14.28
CA VAL A 36 7.20 1.81 13.26
C VAL A 36 5.84 1.14 13.44
N VAL A 37 5.18 0.85 12.32
CA VAL A 37 4.00 0.00 12.21
C VAL A 37 4.34 -1.19 11.32
N LEU A 38 3.94 -2.39 11.71
CA LEU A 38 4.09 -3.61 10.91
C LEU A 38 2.72 -4.03 10.40
N GLU A 39 2.58 -4.18 9.09
CA GLU A 39 1.35 -4.63 8.46
C GLU A 39 1.58 -5.91 7.62
N PRO A 40 1.23 -7.10 8.14
CA PRO A 40 1.57 -8.36 7.50
C PRO A 40 0.64 -8.77 6.33
N PHE A 41 -0.49 -8.08 6.12
CA PHE A 41 -1.52 -8.41 5.12
C PHE A 41 -2.02 -7.16 4.38
N SER A 42 -1.08 -6.44 3.78
CA SER A 42 -1.27 -5.08 3.29
C SER A 42 -2.43 -4.92 2.31
N GLY A 43 -2.70 -5.91 1.45
CA GLY A 43 -3.72 -5.84 0.42
C GLY A 43 -3.58 -4.55 -0.39
N SER A 44 -4.64 -3.73 -0.38
CA SER A 44 -4.64 -2.41 -1.05
C SER A 44 -3.65 -1.37 -0.49
N GLY A 45 -2.99 -1.59 0.64
CA GLY A 45 -2.01 -0.65 1.22
C GLY A 45 -2.60 0.51 2.02
N THR A 46 -3.84 0.40 2.52
CA THR A 46 -4.48 1.46 3.32
C THR A 46 -3.67 1.85 4.55
N GLU A 47 -3.08 0.89 5.27
CA GLU A 47 -2.30 1.18 6.46
C GLU A 47 -0.97 1.88 6.13
N ILE A 48 -0.37 1.60 4.97
CA ILE A 48 0.82 2.31 4.49
C ILE A 48 0.52 3.81 4.36
N ILE A 49 -0.62 4.16 3.76
CA ILE A 49 -1.08 5.55 3.61
C ILE A 49 -1.37 6.19 4.98
N SER A 50 -2.03 5.45 5.88
CA SER A 50 -2.38 5.93 7.21
C SER A 50 -1.12 6.21 8.06
N ALA A 51 -0.12 5.32 7.97
CA ALA A 51 1.18 5.50 8.62
C ALA A 51 1.95 6.69 8.03
N GLU A 52 2.01 6.84 6.70
CA GLU A 52 2.63 7.98 6.02
C GLU A 52 1.98 9.30 6.48
N LYS A 53 0.65 9.38 6.45
CA LYS A 53 -0.15 10.51 6.92
C LYS A 53 0.16 10.89 8.37
N ALA A 54 0.39 9.88 9.22
CA ALA A 54 0.72 10.06 10.62
C ALA A 54 2.23 10.27 10.88
N GLY A 55 3.09 10.28 9.86
CA GLY A 55 4.55 10.41 10.05
C GLY A 55 5.19 9.19 10.72
N ARG A 56 4.65 7.98 10.52
CA ARG A 56 5.22 6.69 10.95
C ARG A 56 5.85 5.98 9.75
N ARG A 57 6.75 5.05 10.02
CA ARG A 57 7.27 4.11 9.02
C ARG A 57 6.43 2.84 9.04
N CYS A 58 5.86 2.45 7.91
CA CYS A 58 5.16 1.18 7.76
C CYS A 58 6.07 0.15 7.10
N PHE A 59 6.26 -1.01 7.73
CA PHE A 59 6.78 -2.20 7.05
C PHE A 59 5.60 -3.09 6.70
N ALA A 60 5.36 -3.25 5.41
CA ALA A 60 4.19 -3.94 4.90
C ALA A 60 4.60 -5.20 4.14
N LEU A 61 3.78 -6.26 4.25
CA LEU A 61 3.93 -7.51 3.51
C LEU A 61 2.63 -7.78 2.73
N GLU A 62 2.78 -8.27 1.51
CA GLU A 62 1.67 -8.73 0.68
C GLU A 62 2.16 -9.88 -0.19
N LEU A 63 1.34 -10.93 -0.30
CA LEU A 63 1.67 -12.13 -1.03
C LEU A 63 1.38 -11.99 -2.53
N SER A 64 0.29 -11.31 -2.87
CA SER A 64 -0.15 -11.11 -4.25
C SER A 64 0.65 -9.99 -4.92
N PRO A 65 1.45 -10.27 -5.97
CA PRO A 65 2.19 -9.23 -6.68
C PRO A 65 1.28 -8.13 -7.23
N ALA A 66 0.07 -8.49 -7.69
CA ALA A 66 -0.90 -7.52 -8.17
C ALA A 66 -1.39 -6.56 -7.07
N PHE A 67 -1.46 -7.00 -5.81
CA PHE A 67 -1.83 -6.11 -4.70
C PHE A 67 -0.65 -5.31 -4.16
N VAL A 68 0.59 -5.83 -4.26
CA VAL A 68 1.79 -5.01 -4.05
C VAL A 68 1.76 -3.80 -5.00
N ASP A 69 1.50 -4.04 -6.28
CA ASP A 69 1.40 -2.98 -7.27
C ASP A 69 0.30 -1.96 -6.95
N VAL A 70 -0.89 -2.42 -6.55
CA VAL A 70 -1.99 -1.54 -6.12
C VAL A 70 -1.56 -0.67 -4.94
N ALA A 71 -0.97 -1.28 -3.90
CA ALA A 71 -0.51 -0.56 -2.71
C ALA A 71 0.53 0.52 -3.05
N VAL A 72 1.52 0.19 -3.89
CA VAL A 72 2.55 1.13 -4.33
C VAL A 72 1.93 2.29 -5.10
N ARG A 73 1.10 2.01 -6.12
CA ARG A 73 0.46 3.06 -6.93
C ARG A 73 -0.45 3.97 -6.09
N ARG A 74 -1.21 3.40 -5.15
CA ARG A 74 -2.04 4.20 -4.23
C ARG A 74 -1.20 5.11 -3.34
N TRP A 75 -0.08 4.62 -2.79
CA TRP A 75 0.83 5.45 -1.99
C TRP A 75 1.50 6.54 -2.84
N GLN A 76 1.95 6.25 -4.06
CA GLN A 76 2.51 7.27 -4.97
C GLN A 76 1.48 8.34 -5.28
N ASN A 77 0.23 7.96 -5.60
CA ASN A 77 -0.85 8.90 -5.86
C ASN A 77 -1.18 9.78 -4.64
N TYR A 78 -1.17 9.19 -3.44
CA TYR A 78 -1.43 9.92 -2.21
C TYR A 78 -0.33 10.94 -1.88
N THR A 79 0.95 10.53 -2.00
CA THR A 79 2.09 11.33 -1.57
C THR A 79 2.68 12.24 -2.65
N GLY A 80 2.41 11.95 -3.93
CA GLY A 80 3.12 12.53 -5.08
C GLY A 80 4.58 12.09 -5.19
N LYS A 81 5.04 11.12 -4.38
CA LYS A 81 6.41 10.60 -4.40
C LYS A 81 6.51 9.40 -5.35
N THR A 82 7.73 9.12 -5.81
CA THR A 82 8.05 7.89 -6.55
C THR A 82 8.58 6.84 -5.59
N ALA A 83 8.00 5.65 -5.62
CA ALA A 83 8.50 4.49 -4.91
C ALA A 83 9.75 3.95 -5.60
N VAL A 84 10.68 3.45 -4.80
CA VAL A 84 11.96 2.90 -5.27
C VAL A 84 12.17 1.51 -4.70
N LEU A 85 12.84 0.65 -5.47
CA LEU A 85 13.28 -0.65 -5.00
C LEU A 85 14.45 -0.46 -4.04
N ASP A 86 14.29 -0.94 -2.81
CA ASP A 86 15.37 -0.92 -1.82
C ASP A 86 16.57 -1.75 -2.32
N GLY A 87 17.79 -1.24 -2.10
CA GLY A 87 19.04 -1.85 -2.57
C GLY A 87 19.63 -1.20 -3.84
N ASP A 88 18.88 -1.13 -4.94
CA ASP A 88 19.39 -0.58 -6.22
C ASP A 88 18.76 0.76 -6.65
N GLY A 89 17.70 1.20 -5.96
CA GLY A 89 17.10 2.51 -6.13
C GLY A 89 16.29 2.71 -7.42
N ARG A 90 16.06 1.65 -8.20
CA ARG A 90 15.24 1.76 -9.41
C ARG A 90 13.81 2.18 -9.07
N MET A 91 13.23 3.02 -9.92
CA MET A 91 11.86 3.50 -9.76
C MET A 91 10.87 2.35 -9.97
N PHE A 92 9.75 2.39 -9.25
CA PHE A 92 8.72 1.35 -9.33
C PHE A 92 8.26 1.09 -10.76
N ASP A 93 8.03 2.11 -11.58
CA ASP A 93 7.54 1.94 -12.94
C ASP A 93 8.53 1.14 -13.82
N VAL A 94 9.83 1.37 -13.66
CA VAL A 94 10.88 0.60 -14.36
C VAL A 94 10.84 -0.87 -13.91
N VAL A 95 10.74 -1.11 -12.61
CA VAL A 95 10.70 -2.46 -12.04
C VAL A 95 9.41 -3.20 -12.42
N ALA A 96 8.29 -2.49 -12.49
CA ALA A 96 7.01 -3.05 -12.89
C ALA A 96 7.03 -3.50 -14.36
N GLU A 97 7.56 -2.66 -15.27
CA GLU A 97 7.74 -3.00 -16.68
C GLU A 97 8.65 -4.23 -16.87
N GLU A 98 9.78 -4.29 -16.16
CA GLU A 98 10.70 -5.44 -16.25
C GLU A 98 10.10 -6.75 -15.74
N ARG A 99 9.17 -6.68 -14.79
CA ARG A 99 8.52 -7.83 -14.15
C ARG A 99 7.19 -8.20 -14.78
N GLU A 100 6.75 -7.49 -15.82
CA GLU A 100 5.56 -7.90 -16.55
C GLU A 100 5.73 -9.33 -17.06
N PRO A 101 4.72 -10.20 -16.85
CA PRO A 101 4.79 -11.55 -17.36
C PRO A 101 4.91 -11.51 -18.88
N GLN A 102 5.99 -12.07 -19.42
CA GLN A 102 6.14 -12.32 -20.85
C GLN A 102 4.90 -13.09 -21.32
N PRO A 103 4.28 -12.69 -22.45
CA PRO A 103 3.11 -13.41 -22.97
C PRO A 103 3.49 -14.87 -23.14
N GLN A 104 2.77 -15.74 -22.44
CA GLN A 104 3.00 -17.17 -22.48
C GLN A 104 2.73 -17.63 -23.92
N GLU A 105 3.77 -18.07 -24.64
CA GLU A 105 3.62 -18.66 -25.97
C GLU A 105 2.60 -19.79 -25.86
N ALA A 106 1.43 -19.57 -26.46
CA ALA A 106 0.37 -20.56 -26.51
C ALA A 106 0.92 -21.80 -27.18
N THR A 107 1.22 -22.82 -26.38
CA THR A 107 1.61 -24.13 -26.89
C THR A 107 0.33 -24.75 -27.48
N ALA A 108 0.27 -24.76 -28.81
CA ALA A 108 -0.77 -25.38 -29.61
C ALA A 108 -0.74 -26.92 -29.51
#